data_AF-A0ABD5W5N2-F1
#
_entry.id   AF-A0ABD5W5N2-F1
#
_cell.length_a   1.000
_cell.length_b   1.000
_cell.length_c   1.000
_cell.angle_alpha   90.00
_cell.angle_beta   90.00
_cell.angle_gamma   90.00
#
_symmetry.space_group_name_H-M   'P 1'
#
loop_
_entity.id
_entity.type
_entity.pdbx_description
1 polymer ?
#
loop_
_entity_poly.entity_id
_entity_poly.type
_entity_poly.pdbx_seq_one_letter_code
_entity_poly.pdbx_strand_id
1 'polypeptide(L)'
;MFRTGSLLTTAVFGLAGFAFPERTIDYLKRFVLAGYENPEDLVASDWYVSFTRWSSLLVAVGALLEFAVDRRDERAEAAARSEPPEEGEQPEEE
;
A
#
# COMPACT_ATOMS: atom_id res chain seq x y z
N MET A 1 13.08 -9.31 -1.05
CA MET A 1 12.77 -8.98 -2.46
C MET A 1 11.26 -9.21 -2.76
N PHE A 2 10.35 -8.68 -1.93
CA PHE A 2 8.88 -8.86 -2.09
C PHE A 2 8.05 -7.56 -1.85
N ARG A 3 8.68 -6.39 -1.70
CA ARG A 3 7.98 -5.17 -1.22
C ARG A 3 6.97 -4.61 -2.23
N THR A 4 7.32 -4.54 -3.50
CA THR A 4 6.55 -3.79 -4.50
C THR A 4 5.18 -4.41 -4.83
N GLY A 5 5.10 -5.74 -4.92
CA GLY A 5 3.83 -6.45 -5.17
C GLY A 5 2.83 -6.31 -4.02
N SER A 6 3.34 -6.20 -2.78
CA SER A 6 2.51 -6.04 -1.59
C SER A 6 1.82 -4.67 -1.55
N LEU A 7 2.47 -3.60 -2.02
CA LEU A 7 1.95 -2.23 -1.91
C LEU A 7 0.75 -1.98 -2.83
N LEU A 8 0.81 -2.47 -4.08
CA LEU A 8 -0.31 -2.34 -5.00
C LEU A 8 -1.53 -3.13 -4.53
N THR A 9 -1.33 -4.32 -3.97
CA THR A 9 -2.40 -5.12 -3.36
C THR A 9 -3.03 -4.37 -2.18
N THR A 10 -2.21 -3.81 -1.27
CA THR A 10 -2.70 -2.97 -0.17
C THR A 10 -3.50 -1.77 -0.67
N ALA A 11 -3.03 -1.10 -1.74
CA ALA A 11 -3.76 0.01 -2.32
C ALA A 11 -5.14 -0.40 -2.86
N VAL A 12 -5.22 -1.55 -3.54
CA VAL A 12 -6.50 -2.10 -4.03
C VAL A 12 -7.44 -2.43 -2.86
N PHE A 13 -6.94 -3.05 -1.80
CA PHE A 13 -7.75 -3.34 -0.62
C PHE A 13 -8.23 -2.05 0.08
N GLY A 14 -7.38 -1.04 0.21
CA GLY A 14 -7.77 0.26 0.74
C GLY A 14 -8.84 0.96 -0.11
N LEU A 15 -8.73 0.89 -1.44
CA LEU A 15 -9.76 1.42 -2.34
C LEU A 15 -11.07 0.64 -2.24
N ALA A 16 -11.02 -0.68 -2.11
CA ALA A 16 -12.21 -1.51 -1.89
C ALA A 16 -12.90 -1.16 -0.57
N GLY A 17 -12.14 -0.97 0.51
CA GLY A 17 -12.66 -0.54 1.81
C GLY A 17 -13.24 0.88 1.80
N PHE A 18 -12.69 1.77 0.96
CA PHE A 18 -13.24 3.12 0.76
C PHE A 18 -14.55 3.13 -0.06
N ALA A 19 -14.60 2.33 -1.13
CA ALA A 19 -15.76 2.28 -2.01
C ALA A 19 -16.93 1.48 -1.43
N PHE A 20 -16.63 0.41 -0.67
CA PHE A 20 -17.61 -0.53 -0.11
C PHE A 20 -17.36 -0.76 1.39
N PRO A 21 -17.49 0.28 2.24
CA PRO A 21 -17.16 0.18 3.66
C PRO A 21 -18.05 -0.83 4.39
N GLU A 22 -19.37 -0.82 4.14
CA GLU A 22 -20.32 -1.77 4.76
C GLU A 22 -19.97 -3.22 4.46
N ARG A 23 -19.69 -3.52 3.18
CA ARG A 23 -19.32 -4.87 2.75
C ARG A 23 -17.99 -5.32 3.35
N THR A 24 -17.05 -4.40 3.50
CA THR A 24 -15.77 -4.66 4.16
C THR A 24 -15.96 -5.00 5.63
N ILE A 25 -16.81 -4.25 6.33
CA ILE A 25 -17.18 -4.51 7.72
C ILE A 25 -17.88 -5.87 7.86
N ASP A 26 -18.80 -6.22 6.96
CA ASP A 26 -19.48 -7.52 6.98
C ASP A 26 -18.53 -8.70 6.81
N TYR A 27 -17.54 -8.59 5.93
CA TYR A 27 -16.52 -9.63 5.80
C TYR A 27 -15.67 -9.72 7.08
N LEU A 28 -15.21 -8.57 7.61
CA LEU A 28 -14.46 -8.54 8.85
C LEU A 28 -15.25 -9.17 10.00
N LYS A 29 -16.55 -8.84 10.11
CA LYS A 29 -17.48 -9.37 11.10
C LYS A 29 -17.50 -10.90 11.09
N ARG A 30 -17.66 -11.50 9.91
CA ARG A 30 -17.69 -12.97 9.75
C ARG A 30 -16.38 -13.64 10.12
N PHE A 31 -15.25 -12.99 9.87
CA PHE A 31 -13.93 -13.55 10.19
C PHE A 31 -13.54 -13.35 11.65
N VAL A 32 -13.69 -12.13 12.16
CA VAL A 32 -13.23 -11.72 13.49
C VAL A 32 -14.16 -12.20 14.59
N LEU A 33 -15.47 -12.22 14.34
CA LEU A 33 -16.48 -12.67 15.32
C LEU A 33 -16.94 -14.11 15.08
N ALA A 34 -16.17 -14.90 14.32
CA ALA A 34 -16.45 -16.31 14.15
C ALA A 34 -16.46 -17.00 15.54
N GLY A 35 -17.57 -17.65 15.88
CA GLY A 35 -17.75 -18.35 17.17
C GLY A 35 -18.35 -17.50 18.29
N TYR A 36 -18.64 -16.21 18.04
CA TYR A 36 -19.50 -15.43 18.94
C TYR A 36 -20.97 -15.75 18.68
N GLU A 37 -21.82 -15.44 19.66
CA GLU A 37 -23.27 -15.62 19.57
C GLU A 37 -23.90 -14.44 18.80
N ASN A 38 -24.73 -14.76 17.80
CA ASN A 38 -25.48 -13.82 16.95
C ASN A 38 -24.65 -12.69 16.27
N PRO A 39 -23.47 -12.96 15.68
CA PRO A 39 -22.72 -11.93 14.96
C PRO A 39 -23.48 -11.38 13.74
N GLU A 40 -24.38 -12.16 13.15
CA GLU A 40 -25.23 -11.76 12.01
C GLU A 40 -26.13 -10.56 12.32
N ASP A 41 -26.59 -10.42 13.57
CA ASP A 41 -27.54 -9.37 13.98
C ASP A 41 -26.86 -8.02 14.22
N LEU A 42 -25.53 -8.00 14.31
CA LEU A 42 -24.78 -6.76 14.49
C LEU A 42 -24.82 -5.92 13.21
N VAL A 43 -25.32 -4.68 13.35
CA VAL A 43 -25.33 -3.67 12.31
C VAL A 43 -24.26 -2.62 12.61
N ALA A 44 -23.46 -2.27 11.60
CA ALA A 44 -22.45 -1.23 11.75
C ALA A 44 -23.11 0.14 11.98
N SER A 45 -22.63 0.88 12.98
CA SER A 45 -23.05 2.26 13.20
C SER A 45 -22.48 3.20 12.14
N ASP A 46 -23.22 4.26 11.78
CA ASP A 46 -22.85 5.20 10.71
C ASP A 46 -21.45 5.82 10.87
N TRP A 47 -21.05 6.13 12.10
CA TRP A 47 -19.72 6.67 12.38
C TRP A 47 -18.62 5.65 12.07
N TYR A 48 -18.86 4.36 12.28
CA TYR A 48 -17.90 3.28 12.03
C TYR A 48 -17.79 2.99 10.52
N VAL A 49 -18.90 3.08 9.79
CA VAL A 49 -18.89 3.05 8.32
C VAL A 49 -18.08 4.23 7.77
N SER A 50 -18.32 5.43 8.28
CA SER A 50 -17.58 6.64 7.89
C SER A 50 -16.09 6.54 8.21
N PHE A 51 -15.76 6.05 9.40
CA PHE A 51 -14.38 5.82 9.83
C PHE A 51 -13.69 4.78 8.94
N THR A 52 -14.34 3.64 8.65
CA THR A 52 -13.81 2.59 7.78
C THR A 52 -13.55 3.13 6.38
N ARG A 53 -14.46 3.95 5.85
CA ARG A 53 -14.28 4.61 4.56
C ARG A 53 -13.01 5.45 4.55
N TRP A 54 -12.89 6.42 5.47
CA TRP A 54 -11.74 7.34 5.47
C TRP A 54 -10.41 6.66 5.82
N SER A 55 -10.40 5.73 6.78
CA SER A 55 -9.20 4.96 7.10
C SER A 55 -8.71 4.11 5.93
N SER A 56 -9.63 3.47 5.20
CA SER A 56 -9.28 2.69 4.01
C SER A 56 -8.69 3.56 2.89
N LEU A 57 -9.20 4.78 2.71
CA LEU A 57 -8.61 5.74 1.78
C LEU A 57 -7.20 6.14 2.19
N LEU A 58 -6.97 6.40 3.48
CA LEU A 58 -5.64 6.71 3.99
C LEU A 58 -4.65 5.57 3.77
N VAL A 59 -5.08 4.33 3.98
CA VAL A 59 -4.26 3.13 3.68
C VAL A 59 -3.93 3.06 2.20
N ALA A 60 -4.90 3.29 1.32
CA ALA A 60 -4.65 3.29 -0.12
C ALA A 60 -3.65 4.37 -0.55
N VAL A 61 -3.82 5.58 -0.04
CA VAL A 61 -2.92 6.71 -0.33
C VAL A 61 -1.51 6.43 0.21
N GLY A 62 -1.38 5.93 1.44
CA GLY A 62 -0.08 5.57 2.02
C GLY A 62 0.66 4.54 1.17
N ALA A 63 -0.03 3.47 0.77
CA ALA A 63 0.56 2.42 -0.07
C ALA A 63 0.97 2.94 -1.46
N LEU A 64 0.19 3.85 -2.07
CA LEU A 64 0.55 4.46 -3.35
C LEU A 64 1.75 5.40 -3.24
N LEU A 65 1.85 6.17 -2.16
CA LEU A 65 3.00 7.03 -1.91
C LEU A 65 4.28 6.23 -1.70
N GLU A 66 4.22 5.17 -0.89
CA GLU A 66 5.36 4.25 -0.69
C GLU A 66 5.78 3.59 -2.01
N PHE A 67 4.82 3.09 -2.80
CA PHE A 67 5.10 2.52 -4.12
C PHE A 67 5.77 3.53 -5.07
N ALA A 68 5.33 4.80 -5.04
CA ALA A 68 5.90 5.85 -5.87
C ALA A 68 7.34 6.20 -5.46
N VAL A 69 7.65 6.17 -4.17
CA VAL A 69 9.00 6.39 -3.63
C VAL A 69 9.92 5.24 -4.01
N ASP A 70 9.53 3.99 -3.72
CA ASP A 70 10.31 2.80 -4.08
C ASP A 70 10.65 2.79 -5.59
N ARG A 71 9.67 3.11 -6.43
CA ARG A 71 9.86 3.15 -7.89
C ARG A 71 10.76 4.30 -8.37
N ARG A 72 10.84 5.40 -7.62
CA ARG A 72 11.79 6.48 -7.90
C ARG A 72 13.21 6.06 -7.55
N ASP A 73 13.40 5.42 -6.40
CA ASP A 73 14.71 4.97 -5.93
C ASP A 73 15.29 3.91 -6.87
N GLU A 74 14.48 2.93 -7.29
CA GLU A 74 14.88 1.93 -8.30
C GLU A 74 15.35 2.57 -9.62
N ARG A 75 14.70 3.66 -10.06
CA ARG A 75 15.10 4.40 -11.27
C ARG A 75 16.40 5.16 -11.08
N ALA A 76 16.62 5.76 -9.90
CA ALA A 76 17.84 6.47 -9.59
C ALA A 76 19.05 5.52 -9.53
N GLU A 77 18.89 4.36 -8.88
CA GLU A 77 19.93 3.32 -8.85
C GLU A 77 20.25 2.78 -10.24
N ALA A 78 19.22 2.57 -11.07
CA ALA A 78 19.42 2.12 -12.45
C ALA A 78 20.20 3.16 -13.28
N ALA A 79 19.91 4.45 -13.12
CA ALA A 79 20.65 5.53 -13.78
C ALA A 79 22.12 5.55 -13.33
N ALA A 80 22.39 5.48 -12.02
CA ALA A 80 23.75 5.45 -11.48
C ALA A 80 24.57 4.22 -11.94
N ARG A 81 23.93 3.07 -12.16
CA ARG A 81 24.59 1.88 -12.71
C ARG A 81 24.88 1.98 -14.21
N SER A 82 24.17 2.87 -14.91
CA SER A 82 24.29 3.07 -16.35
C SER A 82 25.37 4.09 -16.71
N GLU A 83 25.83 4.89 -15.74
CA GLU A 83 26.98 5.77 -15.92
C GLU A 83 28.26 4.92 -16.02
N PRO A 84 29.01 5.00 -17.13
CA PRO A 84 30.32 4.36 -17.21
C PRO A 84 31.22 4.95 -16.13
N PRO A 85 32.20 4.19 -15.60
CA PRO A 85 33.15 4.75 -14.65
C PRO A 85 33.78 5.97 -15.31
N GLU A 86 33.72 7.13 -14.63
CA GLU A 86 34.54 8.26 -15.05
C GLU A 86 35.97 7.74 -15.15
N GLU A 87 36.52 7.74 -16.36
CA GLU A 87 37.91 7.43 -16.62
C GLU A 87 38.71 8.44 -15.80
N GLY A 88 39.13 8.01 -14.62
CA GLY A 88 40.05 8.76 -13.78
C GLY A 88 41.31 8.99 -14.60
N GLU A 89 41.49 10.25 -14.98
CA GLU A 89 42.75 10.97 -15.08
C GLU A 89 43.95 10.03 -15.26
N GLN A 90 44.26 9.68 -16.52
CA GLN A 90 45.60 9.20 -16.82
C GLN A 90 46.56 10.35 -16.47
N PRO A 91 47.51 10.18 -15.53
CA PRO A 91 48.55 11.18 -15.37
C PRO A 91 49.31 11.23 -16.69
N GLU A 92 49.32 12.40 -17.33
CA GLU A 92 50.22 12.66 -18.46
C GLU A 92 51.65 12.45 -17.97
N GLU A 93 52.22 11.29 -18.28
CA GLU A 93 53.67 11.14 -18.39
C GLU A 93 54.08 11.87 -19.66
N GLU A 94 54.66 13.07 -19.52
CA GLU A 94 55.98 13.46 -20.06
C GLU A 94 56.31 14.95 -19.83
#